data_AF-A0A1F8H1I2-F1
#
_entry.id   AF-A0A1F8H1I2-F1
#
_cell.length_a   1.000
_cell.length_b   1.000
_cell.length_c   1.000
_cell.angle_alpha   90.00
_cell.angle_beta   90.00
_cell.angle_gamma   90.00
#
_symmetry.space_group_name_H-M   'P 1'
#
loop_
_entity.id
_entity.type
_entity.pdbx_description
1 polymer ?
#
loop_
_entity_poly.entity_id
_entity_poly.type
_entity_poly.pdbx_seq_one_letter_code
_entity_poly.pdbx_strand_id
1 'polypeptide(L)'
;MEQYEIPPSRYFQALCDTLKHFRAESVYVRLVGSCGGTVKVDEDVSQKKLVLKQRCHGLEVVIDGQTRFLFEQRSPKKYQGVTGKRWSIAPFRIDDQGRMHNASTGYPNHQEPHISGPDDLQLPEVKKTIFRSCNMDHLIEITFTGKVPIRRLVLKIFPRYEHWYYWDLDYARFPVYSVLP
;
A
#
# COMPACT_ATOMS: atom_id res chain seq x y z
N MET A 1 -13.25 4.69 -9.46
CA MET A 1 -12.18 3.78 -9.03
C MET A 1 -11.70 4.28 -7.68
N GLU A 2 -12.10 3.64 -6.58
CA GLU A 2 -11.60 4.02 -5.26
C GLU A 2 -10.25 3.34 -5.05
N GLN A 3 -9.20 4.15 -5.04
CA GLN A 3 -7.91 3.79 -4.45
C GLN A 3 -7.88 4.39 -3.05
N TYR A 4 -7.52 3.59 -2.05
CA TYR A 4 -7.45 4.05 -0.68
C TYR A 4 -6.13 4.81 -0.49
N GLU A 5 -6.21 6.13 -0.50
CA GLU A 5 -5.03 7.01 -0.46
C GLU A 5 -4.66 7.38 0.97
N ILE A 6 -3.38 7.22 1.32
CA ILE A 6 -2.82 7.73 2.57
C ILE A 6 -2.41 9.19 2.41
N PRO A 7 -2.62 10.06 3.42
CA PRO A 7 -2.08 11.41 3.40
C PRO A 7 -0.58 11.44 3.06
N PRO A 8 -0.15 12.32 2.13
CA PRO A 8 1.24 12.37 1.67
C PRO A 8 2.31 12.60 2.77
N SER A 9 1.93 13.13 3.93
CA SER A 9 2.89 13.45 5.00
C SER A 9 3.37 12.23 5.81
N ARG A 10 2.67 11.09 5.76
CA ARG A 10 2.87 9.97 6.72
C ARG A 10 3.01 8.58 6.10
N TYR A 11 3.04 8.46 4.77
CA TYR A 11 2.99 7.14 4.12
C TYR A 11 4.19 6.23 4.43
N PHE A 12 5.40 6.77 4.60
CA PHE A 12 6.58 5.95 4.90
C PHE A 12 6.49 5.39 6.31
N GLN A 13 6.03 6.22 7.24
CA GLN A 13 5.76 5.78 8.60
C GLN A 13 4.68 4.69 8.61
N ALA A 14 3.60 4.88 7.84
CA ALA A 14 2.55 3.87 7.71
C ALA A 14 3.10 2.53 7.18
N LEU A 15 3.98 2.54 6.18
CA LEU A 15 4.66 1.33 5.71
C LEU A 15 5.51 0.65 6.77
N CYS A 16 6.37 1.44 7.42
CA CYS A 16 7.24 0.95 8.48
C CYS A 16 6.41 0.34 9.62
N ASP A 17 5.30 0.97 10.00
CA ASP A 17 4.40 0.46 11.03
C ASP A 17 3.70 -0.82 10.56
N THR A 18 3.23 -0.87 9.32
CA THR A 18 2.56 -2.07 8.77
C THR A 18 3.49 -3.29 8.85
N LEU A 19 4.77 -3.15 8.52
CA LEU A 19 5.74 -4.26 8.62
C LEU A 19 6.02 -4.75 10.04
N LYS A 20 5.73 -3.94 11.07
CA LYS A 20 5.86 -4.40 12.47
C LYS A 20 4.78 -5.40 12.84
N HIS A 21 3.61 -5.33 12.17
CA HIS A 21 2.43 -6.06 12.57
C HIS A 21 1.95 -7.10 11.55
N PHE A 22 2.31 -6.93 10.28
CA PHE A 22 1.85 -7.75 9.18
C PHE A 22 3.03 -8.35 8.44
N ARG A 23 2.90 -9.64 8.10
CA ARG A 23 3.92 -10.36 7.33
C ARG A 23 3.87 -9.93 5.86
N ALA A 24 5.00 -9.51 5.33
CA ALA A 24 5.17 -9.29 3.91
C ALA A 24 5.49 -10.60 3.18
N GLU A 25 4.96 -10.74 1.96
CA GLU A 25 5.22 -11.85 1.05
C GLU A 25 6.22 -11.46 -0.04
N SER A 26 6.13 -10.24 -0.56
CA SER A 26 7.01 -9.78 -1.63
C SER A 26 7.27 -8.29 -1.59
N VAL A 27 8.44 -7.90 -2.13
CA VAL A 27 8.79 -6.52 -2.45
C VAL A 27 9.17 -6.46 -3.92
N TYR A 28 8.54 -5.53 -4.63
CA TYR A 28 8.79 -5.28 -6.03
C TYR A 28 9.06 -3.79 -6.25
N VAL A 29 10.16 -3.48 -6.93
CA VAL A 29 10.56 -2.12 -7.29
C VAL A 29 10.96 -2.10 -8.75
N ARG A 30 10.42 -1.16 -9.53
CA ARG A 30 10.74 -1.01 -10.94
C ARG A 30 10.71 0.44 -11.39
N LEU A 31 11.24 0.70 -12.59
CA LEU A 31 11.03 1.98 -13.25
C LEU A 31 9.56 2.16 -13.75
N VAL A 32 9.05 3.39 -13.65
CA VAL A 32 7.75 3.85 -14.17
C VAL A 32 7.90 4.16 -15.67
N GLY A 33 6.85 3.92 -16.46
CA GLY A 33 6.81 4.33 -17.87
C GLY A 33 7.41 3.36 -18.89
N SER A 34 8.16 2.34 -18.48
CA SER A 34 8.51 1.21 -19.36
C SER A 34 7.41 0.15 -19.30
N CYS A 35 6.85 -0.24 -20.45
CA CYS A 35 6.08 -1.47 -20.59
C CYS A 35 6.98 -2.64 -20.13
N GLY A 36 6.72 -3.16 -18.93
CA GLY A 36 7.53 -4.22 -18.32
C GLY A 36 8.54 -3.74 -17.26
N GLY A 37 8.94 -2.47 -17.22
CA GLY A 37 9.79 -1.92 -16.16
C GLY A 37 11.23 -2.46 -16.15
N THR A 38 12.26 -1.62 -16.07
CA THR A 38 13.53 -2.14 -15.51
C THR A 38 13.28 -2.44 -14.04
N VAL A 39 13.23 -3.73 -13.72
CA VAL A 39 13.12 -4.23 -12.35
C VAL A 39 14.41 -3.90 -11.60
N LYS A 40 14.26 -3.31 -10.41
CA LYS A 40 15.35 -3.01 -9.48
C LYS A 40 15.34 -3.96 -8.29
N VAL A 41 14.16 -4.38 -7.85
CA VAL A 41 13.94 -5.37 -6.80
C VAL A 41 12.74 -6.22 -7.21
N ASP A 42 12.87 -7.54 -7.10
CA ASP A 42 11.77 -8.50 -7.21
C ASP A 42 12.13 -9.67 -6.31
N GLU A 43 11.63 -9.61 -5.07
CA GLU A 43 12.07 -10.51 -4.00
C GLU A 43 10.86 -11.08 -3.27
N ASP A 44 10.78 -12.42 -3.21
CA ASP A 44 9.98 -13.13 -2.22
C ASP A 44 10.64 -12.93 -0.85
N VAL A 45 9.89 -12.35 0.09
CA VAL A 45 10.32 -12.08 1.46
C VAL A 45 9.51 -12.84 2.50
N SER A 46 8.70 -13.82 2.07
CA SER A 46 7.85 -14.61 2.97
C SER A 46 8.66 -15.24 4.11
N GLN A 47 9.87 -15.74 3.83
CA GLN A 47 10.78 -16.34 4.82
C GLN A 47 12.01 -15.46 5.12
N LYS A 48 12.02 -14.20 4.67
CA LYS A 48 13.16 -13.28 4.84
C LYS A 48 12.82 -12.17 5.84
N LYS A 49 13.84 -11.57 6.44
CA LYS A 49 13.66 -10.40 7.29
C LYS A 49 13.66 -9.12 6.44
N LEU A 50 12.46 -8.69 6.04
CA LEU A 50 12.25 -7.37 5.44
C LEU A 50 12.17 -6.29 6.53
N VAL A 51 13.01 -5.26 6.41
CA VAL A 51 12.95 -4.07 7.25
C VAL A 51 12.91 -2.83 6.35
N LEU A 52 11.97 -1.93 6.63
CA LEU A 52 11.99 -0.60 6.06
C LEU A 52 12.52 0.40 7.07
N LYS A 53 13.42 1.27 6.63
CA LYS A 53 13.95 2.36 7.46
C LYS A 53 13.64 3.69 6.79
N GLN A 54 12.83 4.50 7.47
CA GLN A 54 12.63 5.89 7.05
C GLN A 54 13.93 6.67 7.32
N ARG A 55 14.45 7.31 6.27
CA ARG A 55 15.63 8.19 6.30
C ARG A 55 15.21 9.60 5.88
N CYS A 56 16.07 10.57 6.12
CA CYS A 56 15.88 11.94 5.64
C CYS A 56 15.71 12.04 4.11
N HIS A 57 16.29 11.11 3.36
CA HIS A 57 16.30 11.10 1.90
C HIS A 57 15.30 10.13 1.27
N GLY A 58 14.49 9.39 2.04
CA GLY A 58 13.58 8.38 1.50
C GLY A 58 13.36 7.18 2.40
N LEU A 59 12.95 6.07 1.79
CA LEU A 59 12.71 4.79 2.46
C LEU A 59 13.73 3.75 1.99
N GLU A 60 14.56 3.32 2.93
CA GLU A 60 15.56 2.28 2.71
C GLU A 60 14.90 0.90 2.84
N VAL A 61 15.03 0.08 1.80
CA VAL A 61 14.55 -1.31 1.74
C VAL A 61 15.70 -2.24 2.10
N VAL A 62 15.59 -2.92 3.24
CA VAL A 62 16.61 -3.85 3.75
C VAL A 62 16.04 -5.25 3.82
N ILE A 63 16.71 -6.23 3.20
CA ILE A 63 16.32 -7.64 3.22
C ILE A 63 17.50 -8.44 3.78
N ASP A 64 17.26 -9.21 4.85
CA ASP A 64 18.26 -10.01 5.56
C ASP A 64 19.50 -9.20 5.98
N GLY A 65 19.26 -7.96 6.42
CA GLY A 65 20.30 -7.03 6.86
C GLY A 65 21.04 -6.28 5.74
N GLN A 66 20.79 -6.61 4.48
CA GLN A 66 21.41 -5.94 3.34
C GLN A 66 20.48 -4.88 2.73
N THR A 67 20.98 -3.67 2.53
CA THR A 67 20.26 -2.63 1.80
C THR A 67 20.14 -3.03 0.34
N ARG A 68 18.91 -3.25 -0.13
CA ARG A 68 18.59 -3.65 -1.51
C ARG A 68 18.24 -2.45 -2.38
N PHE A 69 17.60 -1.44 -1.81
CA PHE A 69 17.17 -0.26 -2.56
C PHE A 69 16.93 0.94 -1.63
N LEU A 70 17.12 2.15 -2.15
CA LEU A 70 16.68 3.39 -1.52
C LEU A 70 15.58 4.02 -2.37
N PHE A 71 14.35 3.97 -1.88
CA PHE A 71 13.22 4.65 -2.50
C PHE A 71 13.25 6.13 -2.08
N GLU A 72 13.94 6.94 -2.87
CA GLU A 72 14.20 8.34 -2.56
C GLU A 72 12.90 9.13 -2.30
N GLN A 73 13.00 10.19 -1.50
CA GLN A 73 11.98 11.21 -1.30
C GLN A 73 12.63 12.56 -1.61
N ARG A 74 12.12 13.25 -2.64
CA ARG A 74 12.54 14.63 -2.90
C ARG A 74 11.61 15.61 -2.20
N SER A 75 12.18 16.74 -1.80
CA SER A 75 11.43 17.86 -1.25
C SER A 75 10.28 18.26 -2.19
N PRO A 76 9.08 18.58 -1.68
CA PRO A 76 7.91 18.97 -2.49
C PRO A 76 8.13 20.18 -3.41
N LYS A 77 9.26 20.91 -3.28
CA LYS A 77 9.45 22.23 -3.86
C LYS A 77 9.71 22.28 -5.38
N LYS A 78 9.89 21.15 -6.08
CA LYS A 78 10.34 21.16 -7.50
C LYS A 78 9.62 20.20 -8.45
N TYR A 79 8.40 19.76 -8.12
CA TYR A 79 7.62 18.96 -9.07
C TYR A 79 6.28 19.63 -9.38
N GLN A 80 6.28 20.46 -10.44
CA GLN A 80 5.07 21.04 -11.04
C GLN A 80 4.48 20.14 -12.15
N GLY A 81 5.02 18.93 -12.38
CA GLY A 81 4.77 18.19 -13.63
C GLY A 81 4.39 16.72 -13.52
N VAL A 82 4.23 16.15 -12.32
CA VAL A 82 3.62 14.82 -12.17
C VAL A 82 2.64 14.93 -11.02
N THR A 83 1.37 14.73 -11.35
CA THR A 83 0.26 14.34 -10.49
C THR A 83 0.61 13.01 -9.80
N GLY A 84 1.65 13.02 -8.96
CA GLY A 84 2.30 11.86 -8.36
C GLY A 84 1.26 10.91 -7.85
N LYS A 85 1.18 9.73 -8.48
CA LYS A 85 0.28 8.67 -8.04
C LYS A 85 0.52 8.49 -6.56
N ARG A 86 -0.50 8.88 -5.80
CA ARG A 86 -0.44 8.98 -4.36
C ARG A 86 -0.21 7.58 -3.79
N TRP A 87 0.36 7.53 -2.61
CA TRP A 87 0.55 6.28 -1.88
C TRP A 87 -0.81 5.63 -1.67
N SER A 88 -0.94 4.37 -2.10
CA SER A 88 -2.21 3.65 -2.11
C SER A 88 -2.07 2.32 -1.40
N ILE A 89 -3.13 1.95 -0.68
CA ILE A 89 -3.33 0.61 -0.14
C ILE A 89 -4.44 -0.03 -0.96
N ALA A 90 -4.22 -1.25 -1.43
CA ALA A 90 -5.19 -2.02 -2.18
C ALA A 90 -5.37 -3.39 -1.51
N PRO A 91 -6.49 -3.61 -0.81
CA PRO A 91 -6.88 -4.94 -0.39
C PRO A 91 -7.30 -5.76 -1.61
N PHE A 92 -6.92 -7.03 -1.65
CA PHE A 92 -7.21 -7.94 -2.74
C PHE A 92 -7.86 -9.22 -2.22
N ARG A 93 -8.83 -9.69 -3.00
CA ARG A 93 -9.51 -10.97 -2.84
C ARG A 93 -9.02 -11.91 -3.93
N ILE A 94 -9.00 -13.20 -3.65
CA ILE A 94 -8.67 -14.23 -4.62
C ILE A 94 -9.93 -15.07 -4.81
N ASP A 95 -10.38 -15.20 -6.05
CA ASP A 95 -11.54 -16.04 -6.36
C ASP A 95 -11.20 -17.54 -6.33
N ASP A 96 -12.23 -18.39 -6.44
CA ASP A 96 -12.09 -19.85 -6.50
C ASP A 96 -11.24 -20.32 -7.70
N GLN A 97 -10.99 -19.45 -8.68
CA GLN A 97 -10.15 -19.70 -9.85
C GLN A 97 -8.73 -19.12 -9.69
N GLY A 98 -8.39 -18.57 -8.52
CA GLY A 98 -7.09 -17.98 -8.24
C GLY A 98 -6.88 -16.56 -8.79
N ARG A 99 -7.89 -15.94 -9.40
CA ARG A 99 -7.79 -14.59 -9.95
C ARG A 99 -7.90 -13.55 -8.84
N MET A 100 -7.02 -12.55 -8.93
CA MET A 100 -6.91 -11.49 -7.95
C MET A 100 -7.82 -10.31 -8.33
N HIS A 101 -8.73 -9.93 -7.43
CA HIS A 101 -9.67 -8.83 -7.61
C HIS A 101 -9.43 -7.74 -6.57
N ASN A 102 -9.40 -6.48 -7.00
CA ASN A 102 -9.30 -5.36 -6.07
C ASN A 102 -10.58 -5.28 -5.24
N ALA A 103 -10.43 -5.20 -3.92
CA ALA A 103 -11.54 -5.16 -3.00
C ALA A 103 -12.45 -3.93 -3.15
N SER A 104 -12.01 -2.88 -3.87
CA SER A 104 -12.81 -1.69 -4.15
C SER A 104 -13.80 -1.80 -5.32
N THR A 105 -13.79 -2.91 -6.08
CA THR A 105 -14.67 -3.05 -7.26
C THR A 105 -15.88 -3.96 -7.05
N GLY A 106 -16.12 -4.43 -5.81
CA GLY A 106 -16.97 -5.59 -5.60
C GLY A 106 -16.39 -6.82 -6.30
N TYR A 107 -16.85 -8.00 -5.93
CA TYR A 107 -16.75 -9.17 -6.81
C TYR A 107 -17.61 -8.90 -8.08
N PRO A 108 -17.53 -9.65 -9.21
CA PRO A 108 -17.86 -9.16 -10.56
C PRO A 108 -19.36 -8.97 -10.86
N ASN A 109 -20.12 -8.37 -9.95
CA ASN A 109 -21.44 -7.84 -10.14
C ASN A 109 -21.34 -6.33 -9.89
N HIS A 110 -21.24 -5.58 -10.98
CA HIS A 110 -21.11 -4.11 -11.06
C HIS A 110 -22.31 -3.32 -10.48
N GLN A 111 -22.86 -3.74 -9.34
CA GLN A 111 -23.94 -3.05 -8.66
C GLN A 111 -23.33 -2.07 -7.65
N GLU A 112 -23.31 -0.81 -8.08
CA GLU A 112 -23.04 0.42 -7.33
C GLU A 112 -21.73 0.48 -6.51
N PRO A 113 -20.73 1.27 -6.96
CA PRO A 113 -19.40 1.36 -6.34
C PRO A 113 -19.35 2.12 -5.01
N HIS A 114 -20.43 2.19 -4.24
CA HIS A 114 -20.58 3.16 -3.14
C HIS A 114 -20.75 2.55 -1.74
N ILE A 115 -20.90 1.23 -1.60
CA ILE A 115 -21.25 0.62 -0.31
C ILE A 115 -20.31 -0.53 0.10
N SER A 116 -19.69 -1.23 -0.84
CA SER A 116 -18.86 -2.40 -0.52
C SER A 116 -17.40 -2.03 -0.24
N GLY A 117 -17.12 -1.58 0.98
CA GLY A 117 -15.76 -1.28 1.43
C GLY A 117 -14.90 -2.53 1.65
N PRO A 118 -13.64 -2.37 2.12
CA PRO A 118 -12.77 -3.51 2.42
C PRO A 118 -13.33 -4.39 3.57
N ASP A 119 -14.26 -3.86 4.38
CA ASP A 119 -14.93 -4.51 5.51
C ASP A 119 -16.32 -5.10 5.17
N ASP A 120 -16.73 -5.11 3.90
CA ASP A 120 -18.01 -5.72 3.52
C ASP A 120 -18.03 -7.23 3.83
N LEU A 121 -18.94 -7.63 4.74
CA LEU A 121 -19.12 -9.01 5.20
C LEU A 121 -19.77 -9.92 4.15
N GLN A 122 -20.41 -9.35 3.12
CA GLN A 122 -21.02 -10.12 2.03
C GLN A 122 -20.00 -10.50 0.94
N LEU A 123 -18.81 -9.91 0.98
CA LEU A 123 -17.75 -10.21 0.03
C LEU A 123 -16.78 -11.26 0.59
N PRO A 124 -16.07 -12.01 -0.28
CA PRO A 124 -15.02 -12.93 0.15
C PRO A 124 -13.97 -12.24 1.04
N GLU A 125 -13.30 -13.02 1.88
CA GLU A 125 -12.24 -12.50 2.74
C GLU A 125 -11.09 -11.90 1.90
N VAL A 126 -10.55 -10.77 2.37
CA VAL A 126 -9.32 -10.19 1.81
C VAL A 126 -8.15 -11.12 2.12
N LYS A 127 -7.50 -11.62 1.07
CA LYS A 127 -6.37 -12.55 1.19
C LYS A 127 -5.02 -11.87 1.16
N LYS A 128 -4.92 -10.70 0.53
CA LYS A 128 -3.68 -9.93 0.42
C LYS A 128 -3.96 -8.44 0.51
N THR A 129 -2.95 -7.69 0.92
CA THR A 129 -2.96 -6.23 0.81
C THR A 129 -1.70 -5.77 0.12
N ILE A 130 -1.83 -5.03 -0.98
CA ILE A 130 -0.69 -4.46 -1.69
C ILE A 130 -0.61 -2.99 -1.35
N PHE A 131 0.55 -2.59 -0.86
CA PHE A 131 0.93 -1.21 -0.69
C PHE A 131 1.70 -0.76 -1.92
N ARG A 132 1.25 0.29 -2.60
CA ARG A 132 1.85 0.77 -3.86
C ARG A 132 2.13 2.26 -3.80
N SER A 133 3.27 2.66 -4.35
CA SER A 133 3.58 4.05 -4.62
C SER A 133 4.45 4.24 -5.85
N CYS A 134 4.30 5.41 -6.47
CA CYS A 134 5.23 5.89 -7.48
C CYS A 134 5.88 7.16 -6.95
N ASN A 135 7.21 7.20 -6.96
CA ASN A 135 7.94 8.44 -6.76
C ASN A 135 9.01 8.58 -7.84
N MET A 136 9.07 9.77 -8.45
CA MET A 136 9.90 10.02 -9.62
C MET A 136 9.62 8.95 -10.69
N ASP A 137 10.68 8.24 -11.06
CA ASP A 137 10.66 7.19 -12.06
C ASP A 137 10.57 5.81 -11.44
N HIS A 138 10.32 5.66 -10.13
CA HIS A 138 10.24 4.36 -9.46
C HIS A 138 8.84 4.08 -8.92
N LEU A 139 8.38 2.85 -9.14
CA LEU A 139 7.23 2.26 -8.46
C LEU A 139 7.74 1.26 -7.43
N ILE A 140 7.22 1.33 -6.21
CA ILE A 140 7.40 0.32 -5.16
C ILE A 140 6.05 -0.34 -4.86
N GLU A 141 6.09 -1.65 -4.73
CA GLU A 141 4.99 -2.50 -4.28
C GLU A 141 5.48 -3.42 -3.16
N ILE A 142 4.71 -3.48 -2.08
CA ILE A 142 4.93 -4.44 -1.00
C ILE A 142 3.62 -5.18 -0.78
N THR A 143 3.67 -6.50 -0.92
CA THR A 143 2.51 -7.37 -0.73
C THR A 143 2.55 -7.93 0.69
N PHE A 144 1.46 -7.78 1.42
CA PHE A 144 1.25 -8.34 2.75
C PHE A 144 0.25 -9.49 2.68
N THR A 145 0.49 -10.53 3.48
CA THR A 145 -0.49 -11.60 3.70
C THR A 145 -1.68 -11.04 4.47
N GLY A 146 -2.89 -11.36 4.02
CA GLY A 146 -4.13 -10.97 4.68
C GLY A 146 -4.46 -9.49 4.53
N LYS A 147 -5.32 -9.02 5.42
CA LYS A 147 -5.88 -7.67 5.41
C LYS A 147 -5.11 -6.75 6.35
N VAL A 148 -4.55 -5.66 5.81
CA VAL A 148 -4.09 -4.53 6.62
C VAL A 148 -5.30 -3.64 6.92
N PRO A 149 -5.66 -3.40 8.19
CA PRO A 149 -6.80 -2.57 8.56
C PRO A 149 -6.60 -1.12 8.13
N ILE A 150 -7.61 -0.58 7.45
CA ILE A 150 -7.68 0.84 7.08
C ILE A 150 -9.00 1.43 7.52
N ARG A 151 -8.99 2.73 7.80
CA ARG A 151 -10.17 3.53 8.13
C ARG A 151 -10.27 4.75 7.25
N ARG A 152 -11.48 5.14 6.91
CA ARG A 152 -11.75 6.38 6.20
C ARG A 152 -11.60 7.56 7.15
N LEU A 153 -10.86 8.58 6.74
CA LEU A 153 -10.77 9.83 7.48
C LEU A 153 -12.02 10.68 7.17
N VAL A 154 -12.64 11.24 8.21
CA VAL A 154 -13.84 12.09 8.08
C VAL A 154 -13.51 13.45 7.42
N LEU A 155 -12.22 13.84 7.42
CA LEU A 155 -11.77 15.10 6.84
C LEU A 155 -11.80 15.05 5.31
N LYS A 156 -12.77 15.75 4.71
CA LYS A 156 -12.74 16.08 3.28
C LYS A 156 -11.65 17.12 3.05
N ILE A 157 -10.49 16.71 2.52
CA ILE A 157 -9.37 17.63 2.23
C ILE A 157 -9.67 18.49 0.99
N PHE A 158 -10.50 17.99 0.06
CA PHE A 158 -10.92 18.76 -1.12
C PHE A 158 -12.44 18.98 -1.14
N PRO A 159 -12.92 20.15 -0.73
CA PRO A 159 -14.35 20.47 -0.69
C PRO A 159 -15.07 20.31 -2.04
N ARG A 160 -14.34 20.44 -3.16
CA ARG A 160 -14.88 20.33 -4.52
C ARG A 160 -14.97 18.90 -5.06
N TYR A 161 -14.38 17.92 -4.38
CA TYR A 161 -14.40 16.52 -4.80
C TYR A 161 -15.16 15.70 -3.77
N GLU A 162 -16.49 15.70 -3.89
CA GLU A 162 -17.41 15.14 -2.89
C GLU A 162 -17.16 13.65 -2.57
N HIS A 163 -16.63 12.91 -3.53
CA HIS A 163 -16.33 11.47 -3.44
C HIS A 163 -14.86 11.15 -3.16
N TRP A 164 -14.01 12.16 -2.93
CA TRP A 164 -12.59 11.92 -2.65
C TRP A 164 -12.38 11.79 -1.14
N TYR A 165 -11.99 10.60 -0.74
CA TYR A 165 -11.73 10.25 0.65
C TYR A 165 -10.28 9.83 0.83
N TYR A 166 -9.69 10.28 1.93
CA TYR A 166 -8.43 9.77 2.41
C TYR A 166 -8.69 8.62 3.36
N TRP A 167 -7.81 7.64 3.27
CA TRP A 167 -7.81 6.44 4.07
C TRP A 167 -6.51 6.38 4.84
N ASP A 168 -6.56 5.70 5.95
CA ASP A 168 -5.40 5.62 6.81
C ASP A 168 -5.36 4.29 7.53
N LEU A 169 -4.19 3.94 8.06
CA LEU A 169 -4.08 2.76 8.90
C LEU A 169 -5.02 2.88 10.10
N ASP A 170 -5.80 1.83 10.32
CA ASP A 170 -6.63 1.71 11.51
C ASP A 170 -5.81 1.05 12.62
N TYR A 171 -4.94 1.84 13.26
CA TYR A 171 -4.05 1.37 14.32
C TYR A 171 -4.78 0.72 15.50
N ALA A 172 -6.05 1.07 15.73
CA ALA A 172 -6.86 0.44 16.79
C ALA A 172 -7.16 -1.03 16.50
N ARG A 173 -7.06 -1.45 15.24
CA ARG A 173 -7.29 -2.83 14.77
C ARG A 173 -5.99 -3.57 14.50
N PHE A 174 -4.83 -2.96 14.77
CA PHE A 174 -3.56 -3.66 14.60
C PHE A 174 -3.45 -4.75 15.66
N PRO A 175 -2.96 -5.95 15.31
CA PRO A 175 -2.71 -6.97 16.30
C PRO A 175 -1.71 -6.41 17.32
N VAL A 176 -2.17 -6.28 18.57
CA VAL A 176 -1.30 -6.00 19.70
C VAL A 176 -0.47 -7.26 19.90
N TYR A 177 0.72 -7.30 19.30
CA TYR A 177 1.69 -8.27 19.75
C TYR A 177 2.09 -7.82 21.15
N SER A 178 1.59 -8.54 22.16
CA SER A 178 2.23 -8.58 23.46
C SER A 178 3.70 -8.90 23.17
N VAL A 179 4.56 -7.92 23.43
CA VAL A 179 6.01 -8.10 23.42
C VAL A 179 6.25 -9.27 24.36
N LEU A 180 6.51 -10.46 23.81
CA LEU A 180 6.96 -11.56 24.65
C LEU A 180 8.29 -11.10 25.28
N PRO A 181 8.41 -11.18 26.61
CA PRO A 181 9.61 -10.74 27.32
C PRO A 181 10.86 -11.49 26.88
#